data_AF-A0A317KRW3-F1
#
_entry.id   AF-A0A317KRW3-F1
#
_cell.length_a   1.000
_cell.length_b   1.000
_cell.length_c   1.000
_cell.angle_alpha   90.00
_cell.angle_beta   90.00
_cell.angle_gamma   90.00
#
_symmetry.space_group_name_H-M   'P 1'
#
loop_
_entity.id
_entity.type
_entity.pdbx_description
1 polymer ?
#
loop_
_entity_poly.entity_id
_entity_poly.type
_entity_poly.pdbx_seq_one_letter_code
_entity_poly.pdbx_strand_id
1 'polypeptide(L)'
;MTSPSWPEIVDRLRDTLARCDRDTDLELAAGPRRLHLLVRQETVRLHCPGYDEARLAALGWQRPPDGNGGWWYETPRTPERLDWLGLFVARTAAEVLTADPGALSCRALPPTPVPVPAARRPATMARPVVGYG
;
A
#
# COMPACT_ATOMS: atom_id res chain seq x y z
N MET A 1 26.82 7.80 10.46
CA MET A 1 25.37 7.57 10.63
C MET A 1 25.16 6.08 10.54
N THR A 2 24.68 5.46 11.62
CA THR A 2 24.34 4.04 11.66
C THR A 2 23.13 3.78 10.77
N SER A 3 23.20 2.77 9.91
CA SER A 3 22.04 2.32 9.14
C SER A 3 20.95 1.85 10.10
N PRO A 4 19.68 2.21 9.87
CA PRO A 4 18.58 1.75 10.70
C PRO A 4 18.52 0.23 10.67
N SER A 5 18.21 -0.38 11.81
CA SER A 5 17.99 -1.83 11.91
C SER A 5 16.54 -2.20 11.57
N TRP A 6 16.29 -3.45 11.14
CA TRP A 6 14.93 -3.96 10.92
C TRP A 6 13.96 -3.70 12.08
N PRO A 7 14.30 -3.94 13.36
CA PRO A 7 13.40 -3.61 14.48
C PRO A 7 13.10 -2.11 14.59
N GLU A 8 14.05 -1.22 14.28
CA GLU A 8 13.78 0.22 14.25
C GLU A 8 12.84 0.61 13.10
N ILE A 9 12.96 -0.05 11.95
CA ILE A 9 12.03 0.14 10.82
C ILE A 9 10.61 -0.28 11.22
N VAL A 10 10.47 -1.42 11.91
CA VAL A 10 9.18 -1.90 12.43
C VAL A 10 8.58 -0.89 13.41
N ASP A 11 9.35 -0.41 14.37
CA ASP A 11 8.89 0.54 15.37
C ASP A 11 8.44 1.86 14.74
N ARG A 12 9.23 2.38 13.81
CA ARG A 12 8.93 3.62 13.08
C ARG A 12 7.70 3.48 12.18
N LEU A 13 7.52 2.33 11.53
CA LEU A 13 6.30 2.01 10.79
C LEU A 13 5.09 1.99 11.73
N ARG A 14 5.19 1.30 12.87
CA ARG A 14 4.13 1.22 13.88
C ARG A 14 3.70 2.60 14.35
N ASP A 15 4.67 3.45 14.74
CA ASP A 15 4.40 4.83 15.20
C ASP A 15 3.78 5.68 14.09
N THR A 16 4.28 5.59 12.86
CA THR A 16 3.75 6.33 11.71
C THR A 16 2.30 5.91 11.42
N LEU A 17 2.02 4.60 11.37
CA LEU A 17 0.69 4.05 11.12
C LEU A 17 -0.27 4.37 12.26
N ALA A 18 0.18 4.39 13.51
CA ALA A 18 -0.64 4.78 14.65
C ALA A 18 -1.00 6.28 14.62
N ARG A 19 -0.07 7.14 14.20
CA ARG A 19 -0.28 8.59 14.11
C ARG A 19 -1.08 9.06 12.88
N CYS A 20 -1.26 8.23 11.86
CA CYS A 20 -2.00 8.60 10.65
C CYS A 20 -3.50 8.80 10.92
N ASP A 21 -3.94 9.99 11.29
CA ASP A 21 -5.38 10.23 11.52
C ASP A 21 -6.23 10.18 10.22
N ARG A 22 -5.58 10.35 9.05
CA ARG A 22 -6.24 10.40 7.73
C ARG A 22 -5.70 9.35 6.78
N ASP A 23 -6.46 9.09 5.71
CA ASP A 23 -6.01 8.29 4.58
C ASP A 23 -4.64 8.73 4.08
N THR A 24 -3.65 7.84 4.24
CA THR A 24 -2.26 8.12 3.93
C THR A 24 -1.70 6.99 3.10
N ASP A 25 -1.04 7.31 2.00
CA ASP A 25 -0.29 6.34 1.21
C ASP A 25 1.18 6.39 1.65
N LEU A 26 1.75 5.24 2.00
CA LEU A 26 3.16 5.12 2.34
C LEU A 26 3.83 4.22 1.30
N GLU A 27 4.95 4.69 0.76
CA GLU A 27 5.79 3.92 -0.13
C GLU A 27 7.08 3.52 0.59
N LEU A 28 7.40 2.24 0.54
CA LEU A 28 8.68 1.67 0.91
C LEU A 28 9.43 1.32 -0.37
N ALA A 29 10.46 2.10 -0.67
CA ALA A 29 11.31 1.89 -1.84
C ALA A 29 12.70 1.38 -1.43
N ALA A 30 13.19 0.37 -2.12
CA ALA A 30 14.58 -0.09 -2.07
C ALA A 30 15.10 -0.22 -3.51
N GLY A 31 15.81 0.81 -3.98
CA GLY A 31 16.28 0.86 -5.36
C GLY A 31 15.12 0.77 -6.38
N PRO A 32 15.10 -0.23 -7.28
CA PRO A 32 14.05 -0.39 -8.29
C PRO A 32 12.77 -1.07 -7.76
N ARG A 33 12.81 -1.62 -6.53
CA ARG A 33 11.69 -2.34 -5.95
C ARG A 33 10.94 -1.44 -4.98
N ARG A 34 9.60 -1.47 -5.04
CA ARG A 34 8.73 -0.61 -4.24
C ARG A 34 7.52 -1.37 -3.71
N LEU A 35 7.13 -1.05 -2.49
CA LEU A 35 5.99 -1.61 -1.77
C LEU A 35 5.10 -0.47 -1.31
N HIS A 36 3.81 -0.56 -1.58
CA HIS A 36 2.85 0.48 -1.25
C HIS A 36 1.96 0.03 -0.08
N LEU A 37 1.73 0.92 0.88
CA LEU A 37 0.89 0.72 2.04
C LEU A 37 -0.16 1.83 2.04
N LEU A 38 -1.37 1.47 1.68
CA LEU A 38 -2.54 2.34 1.70
C LEU A 38 -3.17 2.26 3.10
N VAL A 39 -2.87 3.24 3.94
CA VAL A 39 -3.46 3.37 5.27
C VAL A 39 -4.78 4.09 5.12
N ARG A 40 -5.87 3.40 5.42
CA ARG A 40 -7.22 3.96 5.47
C ARG A 40 -7.63 4.17 6.92
N GLN A 41 -8.78 4.82 7.12
CA GLN A 41 -9.28 5.13 8.46
C GLN A 41 -9.38 3.86 9.32
N GLU A 42 -9.95 2.77 8.78
CA GLU A 42 -10.22 1.53 9.53
C GLU A 42 -9.39 0.33 9.07
N THR A 43 -8.74 0.41 7.92
CA THR A 43 -7.99 -0.72 7.32
C THR A 43 -6.65 -0.26 6.79
N VAL A 44 -5.71 -1.19 6.71
CA VAL A 44 -4.43 -0.98 6.02
C VAL A 44 -4.34 -2.01 4.91
N ARG A 45 -4.22 -1.52 3.68
CA ARG A 45 -4.05 -2.36 2.49
C ARG A 45 -2.62 -2.23 1.99
N LEU A 46 -1.96 -3.34 1.77
CA LEU A 46 -0.63 -3.39 1.19
C LEU A 46 -0.71 -3.85 -0.25
N HIS A 47 0.19 -3.34 -1.08
CA HIS A 47 0.31 -3.71 -2.47
C HIS A 47 1.79 -3.88 -2.84
N CYS A 48 2.14 -5.09 -3.24
CA CYS A 48 3.47 -5.47 -3.69
C CYS A 48 3.41 -5.89 -5.16
N PRO A 49 4.21 -5.29 -6.05
CA PRO A 49 4.45 -5.87 -7.37
C PRO A 49 4.95 -7.30 -7.20
N GLY A 50 4.54 -8.23 -8.06
CA GLY A 50 4.90 -9.65 -7.98
C GLY A 50 6.37 -9.94 -8.31
N TYR A 51 7.31 -9.23 -7.67
CA TYR A 51 8.75 -9.41 -7.85
C TYR A 51 9.18 -10.85 -7.53
N ASP A 52 8.66 -11.41 -6.45
CA ASP A 52 8.95 -12.76 -5.98
C ASP A 52 7.65 -13.47 -5.53
N GLU A 53 6.86 -13.94 -6.51
CA GLU A 53 5.54 -14.55 -6.27
C GLU A 53 5.59 -15.73 -5.29
N ALA A 54 6.64 -16.57 -5.34
CA ALA A 54 6.80 -17.71 -4.44
C ALA A 54 7.00 -17.28 -2.97
N ARG A 55 7.79 -16.22 -2.73
CA ARG A 55 7.99 -15.68 -1.37
C ARG A 55 6.74 -14.96 -0.88
N LEU A 56 6.07 -14.19 -1.74
CA LEU A 56 4.81 -13.53 -1.41
C LEU A 56 3.72 -14.55 -1.03
N ALA A 57 3.59 -15.64 -1.79
CA ALA A 57 2.69 -16.74 -1.46
C ALA A 57 3.03 -17.38 -0.10
N ALA A 58 4.31 -17.64 0.16
CA ALA A 58 4.76 -18.23 1.44
C ALA A 58 4.52 -17.32 2.65
N LEU A 59 4.58 -16.00 2.44
CA LEU A 59 4.26 -15.00 3.47
C LEU A 59 2.74 -14.87 3.70
N GLY A 60 1.90 -15.35 2.78
CA GLY A 60 0.43 -15.28 2.90
C GLY A 60 -0.19 -14.05 2.23
N TRP A 61 0.50 -13.43 1.27
CA TRP A 61 -0.09 -12.40 0.43
C TRP A 61 -1.23 -12.96 -0.42
N GLN A 62 -2.21 -12.11 -0.75
CA GLN A 62 -3.33 -12.47 -1.60
C GLN A 62 -2.97 -12.20 -3.06
N ARG A 63 -3.05 -13.24 -3.89
CA ARG A 63 -2.85 -13.12 -5.33
C ARG A 63 -4.12 -12.53 -5.97
N PRO A 64 -4.00 -11.57 -6.90
CA PRO A 64 -5.16 -11.14 -7.67
C PRO A 64 -5.71 -12.31 -8.51
N PRO A 65 -7.05 -12.43 -8.63
CA PRO A 65 -7.69 -13.56 -9.30
C PRO A 65 -7.36 -13.65 -10.80
N ASP A 66 -7.15 -12.51 -11.46
CA ASP A 66 -6.82 -12.45 -12.89
C ASP A 66 -5.34 -12.67 -13.20
N GLY A 67 -4.47 -12.82 -12.18
CA GLY A 67 -3.00 -12.89 -12.37
C GLY A 67 -2.36 -11.62 -12.94
N ASN A 68 -3.18 -10.63 -13.31
CA ASN A 68 -2.79 -9.33 -13.84
C ASN A 68 -3.01 -8.27 -12.76
N GLY A 69 -2.01 -8.10 -11.91
CA GLY A 69 -2.05 -7.15 -10.78
C GLY A 69 -0.97 -7.50 -9.75
N GLY A 70 -0.55 -6.51 -8.96
CA GLY A 70 0.33 -6.80 -7.82
C GLY A 70 -0.38 -7.64 -6.77
N TRP A 71 0.42 -8.35 -5.97
CA TRP A 71 -0.05 -9.03 -4.77
C TRP A 71 -0.54 -7.99 -3.76
N TRP A 72 -1.61 -8.31 -3.06
CA TRP A 72 -2.17 -7.41 -2.08
C TRP A 72 -2.46 -8.11 -0.76
N TYR A 73 -2.59 -7.34 0.31
CA TYR A 73 -3.00 -7.85 1.61
C TYR A 73 -3.83 -6.77 2.29
N GLU A 74 -4.87 -7.14 3.02
CA GLU A 74 -5.67 -6.18 3.78
C GLU A 74 -5.83 -6.65 5.22
N THR A 75 -5.65 -5.71 6.15
CA THR A 75 -5.81 -5.98 7.59
C THR A 75 -6.53 -4.82 8.27
N PRO A 76 -7.34 -5.08 9.31
CA PRO A 76 -7.95 -3.99 10.08
C PRO A 76 -6.88 -3.22 10.86
N ARG A 77 -7.12 -1.92 11.03
CA ARG A 77 -6.20 -1.00 11.68
C ARG A 77 -6.35 -1.01 13.20
N THR A 78 -6.13 -2.17 13.82
CA THR A 78 -6.10 -2.32 15.28
C THR A 78 -4.66 -2.31 15.80
N PRO A 79 -4.39 -1.86 17.03
CA PRO A 79 -3.02 -1.80 17.57
C PRO A 79 -2.31 -3.16 17.53
N GLU A 80 -3.01 -4.25 17.83
CA GLU A 80 -2.49 -5.62 17.73
C GLU A 80 -2.10 -5.99 16.29
N ARG A 81 -2.93 -5.59 15.31
CA ARG A 81 -2.66 -5.84 13.89
C ARG A 81 -1.57 -4.95 13.35
N LEU A 82 -1.44 -3.72 13.83
CA LEU A 82 -0.37 -2.79 13.44
C LEU A 82 1.01 -3.31 13.87
N ASP A 83 1.13 -3.90 15.05
CA ASP A 83 2.38 -4.52 15.48
C ASP A 83 2.79 -5.69 14.58
N TRP A 84 1.85 -6.62 14.36
CA TRP A 84 2.04 -7.74 13.44
C TRP A 84 2.33 -7.25 12.01
N LEU A 85 1.64 -6.22 11.55
CA LEU A 85 1.79 -5.62 10.22
C LEU A 85 3.18 -5.01 10.05
N GLY A 86 3.70 -4.31 11.05
CA GLY A 86 5.05 -3.78 11.03
C GLY A 86 6.09 -4.88 10.79
N LEU A 87 5.97 -5.99 11.53
CA LEU A 87 6.82 -7.18 11.34
C LEU A 87 6.64 -7.81 9.96
N PHE A 88 5.39 -7.93 9.48
CA PHE A 88 5.07 -8.50 8.18
C PHE A 88 5.68 -7.68 7.03
N VAL A 89 5.57 -6.35 7.11
CA VAL A 89 6.14 -5.41 6.14
C VAL A 89 7.65 -5.48 6.14
N ALA A 90 8.28 -5.43 7.32
CA ALA A 90 9.73 -5.51 7.45
C ALA A 90 10.26 -6.85 6.90
N ARG A 91 9.59 -7.96 7.22
CA ARG A 91 9.95 -9.28 6.67
C ARG A 91 9.77 -9.34 5.15
N THR A 92 8.65 -8.82 4.63
CA THR A 92 8.44 -8.75 3.18
C THR A 92 9.52 -7.90 2.51
N ALA A 93 9.88 -6.77 3.11
CA ALA A 93 10.94 -5.91 2.59
C ALA A 93 12.30 -6.60 2.63
N ALA A 94 12.66 -7.27 3.72
CA ALA A 94 13.89 -8.04 3.85
C ALA A 94 14.01 -9.12 2.76
N GLU A 95 12.89 -9.78 2.47
CA GLU A 95 12.85 -10.95 1.61
C GLU A 95 12.64 -10.62 0.12
N VAL A 96 11.96 -9.51 -0.19
CA VAL A 96 11.53 -9.15 -1.55
C VAL A 96 12.14 -7.85 -2.02
N LEU A 97 12.35 -6.86 -1.14
CA LEU A 97 12.87 -5.54 -1.53
C LEU A 97 14.41 -5.53 -1.46
N THR A 98 14.96 -5.74 -0.27
CA THR A 98 16.41 -5.63 0.03
C THR A 98 16.73 -6.33 1.34
N ALA A 99 17.88 -7.00 1.42
CA ALA A 99 18.40 -7.53 2.69
C ALA A 99 19.02 -6.43 3.57
N ASP A 100 19.40 -5.29 2.98
CA ASP A 100 19.97 -4.14 3.70
C ASP A 100 18.87 -3.16 4.13
N PRO A 101 18.65 -2.97 5.45
CA PRO A 101 17.64 -2.04 5.95
C PRO A 101 18.02 -0.56 5.74
N GLY A 102 19.31 -0.24 5.56
CA GLY A 102 19.75 1.13 5.27
C GLY A 102 19.40 1.62 3.86
N ALA A 103 19.23 0.69 2.92
CA ALA A 103 18.77 0.95 1.56
C ALA A 103 17.26 1.22 1.48
N LEU A 104 16.49 0.97 2.54
CA LEU A 104 15.06 1.25 2.57
C LEU A 104 14.79 2.74 2.78
N SER A 105 14.01 3.28 1.85
CA SER A 105 13.44 4.61 1.96
C SER A 105 11.95 4.50 2.20
N CYS A 106 11.51 4.93 3.39
CA CYS A 106 10.09 5.11 3.71
C CYS A 106 9.68 6.55 3.35
N ARG A 107 8.71 6.72 2.46
CA ARG A 107 8.16 8.05 2.13
C ARG A 107 6.64 8.01 2.21
N ALA A 108 6.07 9.02 2.86
CA ALA A 108 4.64 9.27 2.76
C ALA A 108 4.38 9.92 1.39
N LEU A 109 3.58 9.26 0.57
CA LEU A 109 3.09 9.83 -0.67
C LEU A 109 1.85 10.68 -0.35
N PRO A 110 1.67 11.82 -1.04
CA PRO A 110 0.37 12.49 -1.01
C PRO A 110 -0.69 11.46 -1.42
N PRO A 111 -1.89 11.45 -0.81
CA PRO A 111 -2.90 10.47 -1.11
C PRO A 111 -3.18 10.54 -2.61
N THR A 112 -2.63 9.59 -3.38
CA THR A 112 -2.96 9.49 -4.78
C THR A 112 -4.44 9.20 -4.82
N PRO A 113 -5.27 10.05 -5.45
CA PRO A 113 -6.63 9.67 -5.73
C PRO A 113 -6.52 8.41 -6.58
N VAL A 114 -6.78 7.26 -5.97
CA VAL A 114 -6.89 6.02 -6.71
C VAL A 114 -7.86 6.33 -7.84
N PRO A 115 -7.49 6.11 -9.12
CA PRO A 115 -8.48 6.14 -10.17
C PRO A 115 -9.40 4.96 -9.85
N VAL A 116 -10.48 5.24 -9.10
CA VAL A 116 -11.68 4.42 -9.12
C VAL A 116 -11.93 4.17 -10.61
N PRO A 117 -11.98 2.91 -11.09
CA PRO A 117 -12.34 2.65 -12.47
C PRO A 117 -13.63 3.42 -12.69
N ALA A 118 -13.58 4.43 -13.56
CA ALA A 118 -14.61 5.44 -13.68
C ALA A 118 -15.94 4.71 -13.73
N ALA A 119 -16.73 4.82 -12.66
CA ALA A 119 -18.11 4.41 -12.70
C ALA A 119 -18.67 5.12 -13.92
N ARG A 120 -19.04 4.36 -14.95
CA ARG A 120 -19.64 4.88 -16.18
C ARG A 120 -20.70 5.86 -15.73
N ARG A 121 -20.43 7.16 -15.90
CA ARG A 121 -21.43 8.20 -15.68
C ARG A 121 -22.64 7.75 -16.49
N PRO A 122 -23.84 7.58 -15.90
CA PRO A 122 -25.02 7.43 -16.73
C PRO A 122 -25.05 8.66 -17.63
N ALA A 123 -25.15 8.43 -18.94
CA ALA A 123 -25.31 9.51 -19.91
C ALA A 123 -26.56 10.28 -19.52
N THR A 124 -26.40 11.41 -18.83
CA THR A 124 -27.48 12.36 -18.59
C THR A 124 -27.97 12.81 -19.95
N MET A 125 -29.23 12.47 -20.23
CA MET A 125 -30.03 12.99 -21.33
C MET A 125 -29.84 14.49 -21.46
N ALA A 126 -29.19 14.94 -22.54
CA ALA A 126 -29.33 16.32 -23.00
C ALA A 126 -30.51 16.36 -23.97
N ARG A 127 -31.71 16.62 -23.44
CA ARG A 127 -32.75 17.31 -24.23
C ARG A 127 -32.48 18.81 -24.10
N PRO A 128 -32.43 19.56 -25.20
CA PRO A 128 -32.87 20.94 -25.18
C PRO A 128 -34.21 21.09 -25.90
N VAL A 129 -35.13 21.75 -25.21
CA VAL A 129 -36.44 22.21 -25.66
C VAL A 129 -36.30 23.63 -26.26
N VAL A 130 -36.87 23.81 -27.47
CA VAL A 130 -37.47 25.01 -28.11
C VAL A 130 -36.70 26.35 -28.17
N GLY A 131 -36.70 26.96 -29.37
CA GLY A 131 -36.57 28.43 -29.53
C GLY A 131 -36.56 28.94 -30.99
N TYR A 132 -37.73 29.40 -31.45
CA TYR A 132 -38.07 30.40 -32.51
C TYR A 132 -37.10 30.78 -33.65
N GLY A 133 -37.66 30.73 -34.87
CA GLY A 133 -37.23 31.41 -36.10
C GLY A 133 -38.27 31.22 -37.19
#